data_AF-A0A942AJP1-F1
#
_entry.id   AF-A0A942AJP1-F1
#
_cell.length_a   1.000
_cell.length_b   1.000
_cell.length_c   1.000
_cell.angle_alpha   90.00
_cell.angle_beta   90.00
_cell.angle_gamma   90.00
#
_symmetry.space_group_name_H-M   'P 1'
#
loop_
_entity.id
_entity.type
_entity.pdbx_description
1 polymer ?
#
loop_
_entity_poly.entity_id
_entity_poly.type
_entity_poly.pdbx_seq_one_letter_code
_entity_poly.pdbx_strand_id
1 'polypeptide(L)'
;MNDWFEWNGKRCTEYGIHVSEQPPLTSPAERVTFTDVPGRSGSLTTLEGEDVYEDMVLTAQCFIQSGARVSEIAAWLRGSGTVTFANRPGGFYHAMV
;
A
#
# COMPACT_ATOMS: atom_id res chain seq x y z
N MET A 1 -3.64 15.37 14.02
CA MET A 1 -4.64 14.40 13.51
C MET A 1 -3.90 13.51 12.51
N ASN A 2 -4.11 12.19 12.56
CA ASN A 2 -3.40 11.20 11.71
C ASN A 2 -4.25 10.81 10.49
N ASP A 3 -5.02 11.77 9.97
CA ASP A 3 -6.00 11.63 8.90
C ASP A 3 -5.41 11.95 7.52
N TRP A 4 -4.12 11.71 7.33
CA TRP A 4 -3.41 12.10 6.12
C TRP A 4 -2.56 10.97 5.53
N PHE A 5 -2.40 11.04 4.22
CA PHE A 5 -1.25 10.50 3.51
C PHE A 5 -0.63 11.61 2.67
N GLU A 6 0.65 11.48 2.36
CA GLU A 6 1.37 12.38 1.46
C GLU A 6 1.70 11.62 0.19
N TRP A 7 1.34 12.17 -0.97
CA TRP A 7 1.60 11.61 -2.29
C TRP A 7 2.45 12.60 -3.09
N ASN A 8 3.62 12.15 -3.52
CA ASN A 8 4.59 12.96 -4.27
C ASN A 8 4.87 14.33 -3.62
N GLY A 9 5.02 14.34 -2.29
CA GLY A 9 5.34 15.54 -1.50
C GLY A 9 4.17 16.47 -1.22
N LYS A 10 2.92 16.12 -1.58
CA LYS A 10 1.72 16.89 -1.24
C LYS A 10 0.79 16.09 -0.35
N ARG A 11 0.19 16.73 0.65
CA ARG A 11 -0.74 16.06 1.56
C ARG A 11 -2.13 15.94 0.96
N CYS A 12 -2.78 14.81 1.17
CA CYS A 12 -4.15 14.56 0.71
C CYS A 12 -5.16 15.59 1.27
N THR A 13 -4.88 16.17 2.44
CA THR A 13 -5.70 17.22 3.07
C THR A 13 -5.76 18.51 2.24
N GLU A 14 -4.75 18.81 1.42
CA GLU A 14 -4.78 19.95 0.48
C GLU A 14 -5.83 19.76 -0.62
N TYR A 15 -6.17 18.50 -0.91
CA TYR A 15 -7.21 18.11 -1.87
C TYR A 15 -8.58 17.89 -1.21
N GLY A 16 -8.70 18.16 0.10
CA GLY A 16 -9.93 17.92 0.86
C GLY A 16 -10.22 16.44 1.09
N ILE A 17 -9.18 15.60 1.08
CA ILE A 17 -9.25 14.17 1.39
C ILE A 17 -8.81 13.97 2.84
N HIS A 18 -9.60 13.23 3.60
CA HIS A 18 -9.28 12.82 4.97
C HIS A 18 -9.28 11.31 5.09
N VAL A 19 -8.20 10.76 5.65
CA VAL A 19 -8.05 9.32 5.90
C VAL A 19 -8.81 8.95 7.17
N SER A 20 -9.75 8.02 7.05
CA SER A 20 -10.48 7.45 8.18
C SER A 20 -9.82 6.21 8.75
N GLU A 21 -9.19 5.40 7.89
CA GLU A 21 -8.46 4.20 8.29
C GLU A 21 -7.14 4.13 7.51
N GLN A 22 -6.04 4.09 8.24
CA GLN A 22 -4.69 3.93 7.68
C GLN A 22 -4.46 2.47 7.28
N PRO A 23 -3.67 2.19 6.24
CA PRO A 23 -3.34 0.82 5.89
C PRO A 23 -2.59 0.14 7.04
N PRO A 24 -2.80 -1.17 7.26
CA PRO A 24 -2.07 -1.89 8.29
C PRO A 24 -0.57 -1.89 7.98
N LEU A 25 0.26 -1.88 9.02
CA LEU A 25 1.70 -2.01 8.87
C LEU A 25 2.05 -3.49 8.62
N THR A 26 2.15 -3.86 7.35
CA THR A 26 2.47 -5.21 6.90
C THR A 26 3.75 -5.27 6.09
N SER A 27 4.35 -6.45 6.04
CA SER A 27 5.47 -6.81 5.17
C SER A 27 4.94 -7.54 3.93
N PRO A 28 5.58 -7.44 2.76
CA PRO A 28 5.16 -8.23 1.61
C PRO A 28 5.42 -9.71 1.89
N ALA A 29 4.62 -10.59 1.27
CA ALA A 29 4.85 -12.02 1.35
C ALA A 29 6.12 -12.38 0.57
N GLU A 30 6.95 -13.25 1.13
CA GLU A 30 8.06 -13.84 0.39
C GLU A 30 7.51 -14.74 -0.72
N ARG A 31 8.17 -14.77 -1.88
CA ARG A 31 7.74 -15.59 -3.00
C ARG A 31 8.14 -17.04 -2.79
N VAL A 32 7.13 -17.85 -2.45
CA VAL A 32 7.31 -19.22 -2.01
C VAL A 32 6.38 -20.16 -2.78
N THR A 33 6.92 -21.30 -3.23
CA THR A 33 6.14 -22.41 -3.78
C THR A 33 6.08 -23.56 -2.77
N PHE A 34 4.87 -24.03 -2.47
CA PHE A 34 4.62 -25.21 -1.63
C PHE A 34 4.26 -26.40 -2.50
N THR A 35 5.01 -27.49 -2.40
CA THR A 35 4.75 -28.74 -3.13
C THR A 35 4.36 -29.85 -2.17
N ASP A 36 3.16 -30.40 -2.34
CA ASP A 36 2.72 -31.56 -1.58
C ASP A 36 3.39 -32.84 -2.11
N VAL A 37 3.89 -33.67 -1.20
CA VAL A 37 4.55 -34.93 -1.55
C VAL A 37 3.65 -36.08 -1.10
N PRO A 38 3.13 -36.93 -2.02
CA PRO A 38 2.26 -38.04 -1.67
C PRO A 38 2.87 -38.94 -0.59
N GLY A 39 2.07 -39.24 0.45
CA GLY A 39 2.50 -40.06 1.60
C GLY A 39 3.33 -39.31 2.65
N ARG A 40 3.56 -38.00 2.49
CA ARG A 40 4.24 -37.15 3.48
C ARG A 40 3.26 -36.11 4.03
N SER A 41 3.21 -35.97 5.36
CA SER A 41 2.49 -34.87 6.00
C SER A 41 3.24 -33.55 5.81
N GLY A 42 2.49 -32.49 5.44
CA GLY A 42 3.05 -31.17 5.15
C GLY A 42 3.56 -31.04 3.71
N SER A 43 4.18 -29.90 3.42
CA SER A 43 4.67 -29.54 2.07
C SER A 43 6.17 -29.29 2.05
N LEU A 44 6.77 -29.42 0.86
CA LEU A 44 8.12 -28.96 0.59
C LEU A 44 8.05 -27.48 0.20
N THR A 45 8.74 -26.63 0.96
CA THR A 45 8.85 -25.19 0.72
C THR A 45 10.03 -24.90 -0.19
N THR A 46 9.80 -24.19 -1.29
CA THR A 46 10.86 -23.70 -2.19
C THR A 46 10.75 -22.19 -2.33
N LEU A 47 11.82 -21.47 -1.97
CA LEU A 47 11.93 -20.02 -2.18
C LEU A 47 12.32 -19.73 -3.63
N GLU A 48 11.83 -18.64 -4.21
CA GLU A 48 12.28 -18.20 -5.54
C GLU A 48 13.75 -17.72 -5.54
N GLY A 49 14.19 -17.14 -4.43
CA GLY A 49 15.55 -16.64 -4.23
C GLY A 49 15.71 -16.04 -2.83
N GLU A 50 16.86 -15.44 -2.56
CA GLU A 50 17.08 -14.66 -1.34
C GLU A 50 16.39 -13.29 -1.47
N ASP A 51 15.61 -12.89 -0.46
CA ASP A 51 14.92 -11.60 -0.38
C ASP A 51 14.00 -11.27 -1.58
N VAL A 52 13.35 -12.29 -2.15
CA VAL A 52 12.37 -12.12 -3.24
C VAL A 52 10.96 -12.08 -2.65
N TYR A 53 10.33 -10.91 -2.73
CA TYR A 53 9.00 -10.66 -2.19
C TYR A 53 7.99 -10.33 -3.28
N GLU A 54 6.72 -10.61 -3.00
CA GLU A 54 5.61 -10.16 -3.82
C GLU A 54 5.36 -8.66 -3.69
N ASP A 55 4.69 -8.10 -4.70
CA ASP A 55 4.10 -6.77 -4.56
C ASP A 55 3.01 -6.79 -3.48
N MET A 56 2.83 -5.65 -2.79
CA MET A 56 1.79 -5.49 -1.79
C MET A 56 0.81 -4.38 -2.19
N VAL A 57 -0.44 -4.55 -1.80
CA VAL A 57 -1.47 -3.50 -1.90
C VAL A 57 -1.74 -2.95 -0.51
N LEU A 58 -1.56 -1.65 -0.33
CA LEU A 58 -1.88 -0.94 0.90
C LEU A 58 -3.17 -0.15 0.70
N THR A 59 -4.21 -0.51 1.44
CA THR A 59 -5.54 0.12 1.32
C THR A 59 -5.74 1.15 2.43
N ALA A 60 -5.91 2.41 2.06
CA ALA A 60 -6.35 3.48 2.96
C ALA A 60 -7.83 3.80 2.71
N GLN A 61 -8.64 3.88 3.75
CA GLN A 61 -10.02 4.37 3.62
C GLN A 61 -10.04 5.87 3.78
N CYS A 62 -10.68 6.56 2.84
CA CYS A 62 -10.69 8.01 2.77
C CYS A 62 -12.10 8.55 2.51
N PHE A 63 -12.37 9.76 3.00
CA PHE A 63 -13.53 10.56 2.64
C PHE A 63 -13.09 11.84 1.94
N ILE A 64 -13.88 12.28 0.97
CA ILE A 64 -13.68 13.56 0.28
C ILE A 64 -14.73 14.56 0.74
N GLN A 65 -14.31 15.78 1.05
CA GLN A 65 -15.22 16.83 1.54
C GLN A 65 -16.27 17.23 0.49
N SER A 66 -15.93 17.16 -0.80
CA SER A 66 -16.84 17.50 -1.90
C SER A 66 -16.58 16.64 -3.13
N GLY A 67 -17.64 16.04 -3.67
CA GLY A 67 -17.58 15.24 -4.90
C GLY A 67 -17.19 16.04 -6.15
N ALA A 68 -17.25 17.37 -6.12
CA ALA A 68 -16.90 18.22 -7.25
C ALA A 68 -15.41 18.12 -7.65
N ARG A 69 -14.53 17.69 -6.74
CA ARG A 69 -13.07 17.59 -6.96
C ARG A 69 -12.59 16.19 -7.37
N VAL A 70 -13.50 15.24 -7.59
CA VAL A 70 -13.12 13.84 -7.90
C VAL A 70 -12.21 13.73 -9.12
N SER A 71 -12.46 14.49 -10.18
CA SER A 71 -11.63 14.47 -11.40
C SER A 71 -10.21 15.01 -11.15
N GLU A 72 -10.09 16.08 -10.37
CA GLU A 72 -8.81 16.66 -9.95
C GLU A 72 -8.01 15.68 -9.08
N ILE A 73 -8.67 15.06 -8.11
CA ILE A 73 -8.07 14.07 -7.21
C ILE A 73 -7.59 12.84 -8.00
N ALA A 74 -8.42 12.31 -8.90
CA ALA A 74 -8.06 11.16 -9.72
C ALA A 74 -6.88 11.47 -10.66
N ALA A 75 -6.80 12.69 -11.19
CA ALA A 75 -5.66 13.12 -11.99
C ALA A 75 -4.37 13.24 -11.16
N TRP A 76 -4.48 13.72 -9.92
CA TRP A 76 -3.33 13.88 -9.01
C TRP A 76 -2.77 12.55 -8.50
N LEU A 77 -3.64 11.59 -8.17
CA LEU A 77 -3.22 10.28 -7.66
C LEU A 77 -2.60 9.40 -8.75
N ARG A 78 -3.07 9.52 -9.99
CA ARG A 78 -2.68 8.64 -11.11
C ARG A 78 -1.17 8.56 -11.31
N GLY A 79 -0.67 7.34 -11.46
CA GLY A 79 0.70 7.06 -11.87
C GLY A 79 1.56 6.53 -10.72
N SER A 80 2.88 6.62 -10.89
CA SER A 80 3.86 6.14 -9.91
C SER A 80 4.44 7.29 -9.10
N GLY A 81 4.80 7.03 -7.85
CA GLY A 81 5.32 8.06 -6.97
C GLY A 81 5.80 7.53 -5.64
N THR A 82 5.96 8.44 -4.70
CA THR A 82 6.19 8.12 -3.29
C THR A 82 4.94 8.40 -2.46
N VAL A 83 4.64 7.50 -1.53
CA VAL A 83 3.57 7.66 -0.55
C VAL A 83 4.09 7.52 0.87
N THR A 84 3.66 8.43 1.74
CA THR A 84 3.92 8.40 3.19
C THR A 84 2.60 8.40 3.93
N PHE A 85 2.40 7.45 4.85
CA PHE A 85 1.19 7.36 5.67
C PHE A 85 1.44 7.88 7.08
N ALA A 86 0.43 8.48 7.71
CA ALA A 86 0.58 9.05 9.06
C ALA A 86 0.96 8.03 10.13
N ASN A 87 0.60 6.75 9.95
CA ASN A 87 0.93 5.66 10.87
C ASN A 87 2.34 5.06 10.64
N ARG A 88 3.07 5.51 9.61
CA ARG A 88 4.45 5.13 9.34
C ARG A 88 5.34 6.37 9.16
N PRO A 89 5.60 7.14 10.23
CA PRO A 89 6.53 8.27 10.15
C PRO A 89 7.96 7.78 9.93
N GLY A 90 8.77 8.56 9.20
CA GLY A 90 10.20 8.32 9.01
C GLY A 90 10.58 7.49 7.77
N GLY A 91 9.62 7.15 6.91
CA GLY A 91 9.88 6.50 5.63
C GLY A 91 8.74 6.70 4.65
N PHE A 92 8.91 6.18 3.44
CA PHE A 92 7.91 6.21 2.37
C PHE A 92 7.89 4.85 1.64
N TYR A 93 6.87 4.66 0.81
CA TYR A 93 6.81 3.56 -0.16
C TYR A 93 6.94 4.11 -1.57
N HIS A 94 7.61 3.37 -2.45
CA HIS A 94 7.41 3.53 -3.88
C HIS A 94 6.10 2.83 -4.24
N ALA A 95 5.17 3.56 -4.85
CA ALA A 95 3.82 3.06 -5.08
C ALA A 95 3.27 3.55 -6.41
N MET A 96 2.18 2.92 -6.85
CA MET A 96 1.38 3.36 -7.99
C MET A 96 -0.10 3.34 -7.64
N VAL A 97 -0.88 4.24 -8.25
CA VAL A 97 -2.33 4.34 -8.13
C VAL A 97 -2.99 4.37 -9.50
#